data_AF-A0A9P7DMX5-F1
#
_entry.id   AF-A0A9P7DMX5-F1
#
_cell.length_a   1.000
_cell.length_b   1.000
_cell.length_c   1.000
_cell.angle_alpha   90.00
_cell.angle_beta   90.00
_cell.angle_gamma   90.00
#
_symmetry.space_group_name_H-M   'P 1'
#
loop_
_entity.id
_entity.type
_entity.pdbx_description
1 polymer ?
#
loop_
_entity_poly.entity_id
_entity_poly.type
_entity_poly.pdbx_seq_one_letter_code
_entity_poly.pdbx_strand_id
1 'polypeptide(L)'
;MRCRVLHTHLQPKLAEAYQPLQMSQAKHVILNILDDPHNFQDHVAVYAATTIMKVSYGKTTPTSATDPEIGEARQLIKRFRTILRHGNYLVDSIPWLRYLPWYAPELKDQFERTRRLYTNQLNRVKLRMQSNEDIGPSFAKHM
;
A
#
# COMPACT_ATOMS: atom_id res chain seq x y z
N MET A 1 20.86 -0.92 3.77
CA MET A 1 20.72 0.26 2.88
C MET A 1 19.28 0.74 2.66
N ARG A 2 18.23 -0.11 2.71
CA ARG A 2 16.85 0.31 2.39
C ARG A 2 16.20 1.32 3.36
N CYS A 3 16.45 1.27 4.67
CA CYS A 3 15.82 2.22 5.62
C CYS A 3 16.29 3.67 5.45
N ARG A 4 17.52 3.92 5.00
CA ARG A 4 18.06 5.28 4.87
C ARG A 4 17.36 6.05 3.75
N VAL A 5 17.08 5.39 2.63
CA VAL A 5 16.34 6.00 1.50
C VAL A 5 14.92 6.35 1.93
N LEU A 6 14.20 5.41 2.54
CA LEU A 6 12.84 5.66 3.07
C LEU A 6 12.84 6.80 4.09
N HIS A 7 13.78 6.80 5.03
CA HIS A 7 13.88 7.84 6.05
C HIS A 7 14.12 9.23 5.43
N THR A 8 15.00 9.35 4.43
CA THR A 8 15.24 10.63 3.76
C THR A 8 13.98 11.18 3.08
N HIS A 9 13.17 10.32 2.48
CA HIS A 9 11.95 10.77 1.79
C HIS A 9 10.71 10.91 2.68
N LEU A 10 10.76 10.37 3.91
CA LEU A 10 9.77 10.59 4.97
C LEU A 10 10.19 11.72 5.94
N GLN A 11 11.28 12.44 5.64
CA GLN A 11 11.68 13.59 6.44
C GLN A 11 10.58 14.67 6.43
N PRO A 12 10.40 15.41 7.53
CA PRO A 12 9.33 16.41 7.67
C PRO A 12 9.24 17.40 6.50
N LYS A 13 10.40 17.82 5.96
CA LYS A 13 10.50 18.71 4.79
C LYS A 13 9.85 18.17 3.52
N LEU A 14 9.91 16.87 3.29
CA LEU A 14 9.26 16.22 2.14
C LEU A 14 7.84 15.76 2.49
N ALA A 15 7.56 15.51 3.77
CA ALA A 15 6.21 15.23 4.25
C ALA A 15 5.24 16.40 3.99
N GLU A 16 5.70 17.65 4.11
CA GLU A 16 4.92 18.84 3.76
C GLU A 16 4.47 18.84 2.29
N ALA A 17 5.30 18.33 1.36
CA ALA A 17 4.92 18.20 -0.05
C ALA A 17 3.74 17.24 -0.28
N TYR A 18 3.47 16.34 0.67
CA TYR A 18 2.31 15.44 0.63
C TYR A 18 1.06 16.03 1.28
N GLN A 19 1.16 17.14 2.01
CA GLN A 19 0.01 17.79 2.67
C GLN A 19 -1.16 18.10 1.73
N PRO A 20 -0.97 18.72 0.54
CA PRO A 20 -2.10 19.00 -0.37
C PRO A 20 -2.75 17.70 -0.88
N LEU A 21 -1.94 16.66 -1.10
CA LEU A 21 -2.44 15.35 -1.51
C LEU A 21 -3.28 14.69 -0.40
N GLN A 22 -2.75 14.65 0.83
CA GLN A 22 -3.45 14.10 1.98
C GLN A 22 -4.75 14.87 2.24
N MET A 23 -4.74 16.20 2.11
CA MET A 23 -5.94 17.03 2.29
C MET A 23 -7.01 16.73 1.23
N SER A 24 -6.62 16.60 -0.04
CA SER A 24 -7.54 16.19 -1.12
C SER A 24 -8.14 14.81 -0.84
N GLN A 25 -7.32 13.83 -0.47
CA GLN A 25 -7.78 12.49 -0.19
C GLN A 25 -8.63 12.43 1.10
N ALA A 26 -8.31 13.20 2.13
CA ALA A 26 -9.09 13.29 3.36
C ALA A 26 -10.50 13.81 3.10
N LYS A 27 -10.65 14.83 2.23
CA LYS A 27 -11.98 15.31 1.81
C LYS A 27 -12.81 14.19 1.16
N HIS A 28 -12.22 13.43 0.24
CA HIS A 28 -12.92 12.30 -0.38
C HIS A 28 -13.37 11.23 0.62
N VAL A 29 -12.54 10.96 1.63
CA VAL A 29 -12.86 9.95 2.64
C VAL A 29 -13.95 10.41 3.57
N ILE A 30 -13.93 11.68 3.98
CA ILE A 30 -14.98 12.25 4.81
C ILE A 30 -16.33 12.18 4.09
N LEU A 31 -16.37 12.50 2.78
CA LEU A 31 -17.57 12.35 1.96
C LEU A 31 -18.05 10.90 1.88
N ASN A 32 -17.13 9.96 1.62
CA ASN A 32 -17.49 8.54 1.57
C ASN A 32 -18.01 8.01 2.92
N ILE A 33 -17.46 8.49 4.04
CA ILE A 33 -17.94 8.12 5.39
C ILE A 33 -19.31 8.74 5.68
N LEU A 34 -19.58 9.95 5.20
CA LEU A 34 -20.90 10.57 5.31
C LEU A 34 -21.96 9.79 4.53
N ASP A 35 -21.60 9.27 3.35
CA ASP A 35 -22.49 8.46 2.51
C ASP A 35 -22.74 7.06 3.12
N ASP A 36 -21.71 6.43 3.68
CA ASP A 36 -21.80 5.10 4.30
C ASP A 36 -20.99 5.00 5.62
N PRO A 37 -21.57 5.48 6.73
CA PRO A 37 -20.87 5.50 8.02
C PRO A 37 -20.62 4.10 8.59
N HIS A 38 -21.40 3.10 8.18
CA HIS A 38 -21.28 1.72 8.69
C HIS A 38 -20.00 1.04 8.16
N ASN A 39 -19.51 1.47 6.99
CA ASN A 39 -18.30 0.93 6.36
C ASN A 39 -17.06 1.81 6.56
N PHE A 40 -16.99 2.62 7.63
CA PHE A 40 -15.88 3.52 7.94
C PHE A 40 -14.49 2.86 7.82
N GLN A 41 -14.33 1.63 8.33
CA GLN A 41 -13.02 0.95 8.30
C GLN A 41 -12.54 0.68 6.88
N ASP A 42 -13.47 0.36 5.99
CA ASP A 42 -13.17 0.11 4.58
C ASP A 42 -12.84 1.42 3.85
N HIS A 43 -13.52 2.53 4.18
CA HIS A 43 -13.18 3.85 3.66
C HIS A 43 -11.78 4.31 4.08
N VAL A 44 -11.39 4.07 5.34
CA VAL A 44 -10.05 4.36 5.85
C VAL A 44 -9.00 3.45 5.21
N ALA A 45 -9.31 2.18 4.96
CA ALA A 45 -8.41 1.27 4.26
C ALA A 45 -8.17 1.73 2.80
N VAL A 46 -9.21 2.15 2.09
CA VAL A 46 -9.11 2.69 0.72
C VAL A 46 -8.31 3.99 0.69
N TYR A 47 -8.52 4.87 1.66
CA TYR A 47 -7.73 6.09 1.84
C TYR A 47 -6.23 5.80 1.97
N ALA A 48 -5.89 4.90 2.89
CA ALA A 48 -4.51 4.54 3.16
C ALA A 48 -3.87 3.89 1.94
N ALA A 49 -4.55 2.93 1.31
CA ALA A 49 -4.10 2.28 0.09
C ALA A 49 -3.83 3.30 -1.03
N THR A 50 -4.77 4.21 -1.26
CA THR A 50 -4.67 5.25 -2.29
C THR A 50 -3.50 6.19 -2.02
N THR A 51 -3.40 6.69 -0.79
CA THR A 51 -2.34 7.63 -0.39
C THR A 51 -0.96 6.99 -0.53
N ILE A 52 -0.80 5.76 -0.03
CA ILE A 52 0.47 5.01 -0.14
C ILE A 52 0.82 4.79 -1.61
N MET A 53 -0.14 4.38 -2.45
CA MET A 53 0.11 4.13 -3.87
C MET A 53 0.54 5.40 -4.62
N LYS A 54 -0.09 6.53 -4.32
CA LYS A 54 0.25 7.83 -4.90
C LYS A 54 1.64 8.30 -4.48
N VAL A 55 1.94 8.24 -3.20
CA VAL A 55 3.23 8.69 -2.64
C VAL A 55 4.37 7.75 -3.05
N SER A 56 4.11 6.44 -3.10
CA SER A 56 5.16 5.44 -3.33
C SER A 56 5.47 5.23 -4.81
N TYR A 57 4.47 5.37 -5.69
CA TYR A 57 4.62 5.07 -7.13
C TYR A 57 4.25 6.24 -8.06
N GLY A 58 3.86 7.39 -7.52
CA GLY A 58 3.57 8.59 -8.32
C GLY A 58 2.31 8.46 -9.18
N LYS A 59 1.35 7.61 -8.77
CA LYS A 59 0.13 7.38 -9.56
C LYS A 59 -0.77 8.63 -9.54
N THR A 60 -0.78 9.38 -10.64
CA THR A 60 -1.55 10.64 -10.80
C THR A 60 -3.01 10.44 -11.24
N THR A 61 -3.41 9.22 -11.62
CA THR A 61 -4.76 8.95 -12.14
C THR A 61 -5.81 9.05 -11.01
N PRO A 62 -6.97 9.70 -11.24
CA PRO A 62 -8.06 9.78 -10.26
C PRO A 62 -8.38 8.39 -9.76
N THR A 63 -8.08 8.17 -8.49
CA THR A 63 -8.11 6.86 -7.84
C THR A 63 -9.56 6.62 -7.43
N SER A 64 -10.42 6.38 -8.41
CA SER A 64 -11.80 5.97 -8.17
C SER A 64 -11.78 4.58 -7.54
N ALA A 65 -12.68 4.31 -6.58
CA ALA A 65 -12.78 3.04 -5.87
C ALA A 65 -12.89 1.80 -6.79
N THR A 66 -13.20 2.00 -8.08
CA THR A 66 -13.31 1.00 -9.14
C THR A 66 -11.98 0.55 -9.75
N ASP A 67 -10.85 1.20 -9.43
CA ASP A 67 -9.56 0.77 -9.98
C ASP A 67 -9.17 -0.61 -9.41
N PRO A 68 -8.95 -1.63 -10.27
CA PRO A 68 -8.65 -2.99 -9.83
C PRO A 68 -7.43 -3.06 -8.92
N GLU A 69 -6.47 -2.15 -9.06
CA GLU A 69 -5.28 -2.10 -8.20
C GLU A 69 -5.60 -1.61 -6.77
N ILE A 70 -6.57 -0.71 -6.60
CA ILE A 70 -7.05 -0.30 -5.27
C ILE A 70 -7.88 -1.43 -4.66
N GLY A 71 -8.69 -2.11 -5.47
CA GLY A 71 -9.46 -3.28 -5.03
C GLY A 71 -8.55 -4.37 -4.48
N GLU A 72 -7.49 -4.70 -5.20
CA GLU A 72 -6.44 -5.63 -4.77
C GLU A 72 -5.74 -5.13 -3.50
N ALA A 73 -5.33 -3.85 -3.44
CA ALA A 73 -4.68 -3.27 -2.27
C ALA A 73 -5.61 -3.27 -1.02
N ARG A 74 -6.90 -2.99 -1.20
CA ARG A 74 -7.93 -3.06 -0.14
C ARG A 74 -8.07 -4.49 0.36
N GLN A 75 -8.15 -5.46 -0.54
CA GLN A 75 -8.27 -6.87 -0.17
C GLN A 75 -7.02 -7.34 0.58
N LEU A 76 -5.83 -6.93 0.13
CA LEU A 76 -4.57 -7.19 0.83
C LEU A 76 -4.59 -6.61 2.23
N ILE A 77 -4.95 -5.33 2.42
CA ILE A 77 -5.03 -4.69 3.75
C ILE A 77 -6.03 -5.42 4.65
N LYS A 78 -7.21 -5.78 4.13
CA LYS A 78 -8.23 -6.49 4.91
C LYS A 78 -7.73 -7.85 5.40
N ARG A 79 -7.07 -8.63 4.54
CA ARG A 79 -6.44 -9.91 4.92
C ARG A 79 -5.26 -9.71 5.87
N PHE A 80 -4.48 -8.64 5.66
CA PHE A 80 -3.33 -8.32 6.50
C PHE A 80 -3.74 -8.06 7.96
N ARG A 81 -4.91 -7.44 8.21
CA ARG A 81 -5.44 -7.27 9.57
C ARG A 81 -5.67 -8.58 10.30
N THR A 82 -6.16 -9.61 9.60
CA THR A 82 -6.34 -10.95 10.17
C THR A 82 -5.00 -11.62 10.43
N ILE A 83 -4.03 -11.42 9.54
CA ILE A 83 -2.69 -12.02 9.66
C ILE A 83 -1.88 -11.40 10.79
N LEU A 84 -1.93 -10.08 10.93
CA LEU A 84 -1.22 -9.31 11.97
C LEU A 84 -1.76 -9.54 13.38
N ARG A 85 -2.88 -10.26 13.53
CA ARG A 85 -3.42 -10.58 14.85
C ARG A 85 -2.44 -11.50 15.57
N HIS A 86 -1.75 -10.95 16.56
CA HIS A 86 -0.83 -11.70 17.43
C HIS A 86 -1.50 -12.99 17.94
N GLY A 87 -0.76 -14.10 17.87
CA GLY A 87 -1.24 -15.41 18.31
C GLY A 87 -2.04 -16.20 17.28
N ASN A 88 -2.29 -15.67 16.07
CA ASN A 88 -2.91 -16.46 14.99
C ASN A 88 -1.98 -17.54 14.42
N TYR A 89 -0.66 -17.32 14.50
CA TYR A 89 0.31 -18.25 13.94
C TYR A 89 1.36 -18.64 14.98
N LEU A 90 1.37 -19.93 15.32
CA LEU A 90 2.40 -20.58 16.14
C LEU A 90 3.84 -20.34 15.66
N VAL A 91 4.07 -19.97 14.39
CA VAL A 91 5.41 -19.62 13.89
C VAL A 91 6.05 -18.46 14.65
N ASP A 92 5.25 -17.56 15.23
CA ASP A 92 5.73 -16.44 16.03
C ASP A 92 6.41 -16.91 17.33
N SER A 93 5.99 -18.07 17.86
CA SER A 93 6.57 -18.70 19.05
C SER A 93 7.52 -19.85 18.72
N ILE A 94 7.33 -20.49 17.57
CA ILE A 94 8.04 -21.71 17.16
C ILE A 94 8.53 -21.54 15.71
N PRO A 95 9.73 -20.96 15.51
CA PRO A 95 10.20 -20.51 14.18
C PRO A 95 10.37 -21.63 13.14
N TRP A 96 10.60 -22.88 13.55
CA TRP A 96 10.83 -24.00 12.63
C TRP A 96 9.56 -24.42 11.87
N LEU A 97 8.36 -24.04 12.34
CA LEU A 97 7.10 -24.26 11.63
C LEU A 97 7.08 -23.60 10.24
N ARG A 98 7.89 -22.56 10.00
CA ARG A 98 8.00 -21.88 8.71
C ARG A 98 8.43 -22.79 7.56
N TYR A 99 9.21 -23.84 7.86
CA TYR A 99 9.76 -24.74 6.84
C TYR A 99 8.76 -25.81 6.39
N LEU A 100 7.63 -25.95 7.08
CA LEU A 100 6.62 -26.93 6.71
C LEU A 100 5.81 -26.43 5.51
N PRO A 101 5.69 -27.23 4.43
CA PRO A 101 4.99 -26.80 3.21
C PRO A 101 3.50 -26.55 3.45
N TRP A 102 2.88 -27.30 4.36
CA TRP A 102 1.45 -27.24 4.68
C TRP A 102 1.09 -26.21 5.76
N TYR A 103 2.07 -25.66 6.48
CA TYR A 103 1.81 -24.71 7.57
C TYR A 103 1.57 -23.29 7.02
N ALA A 104 0.50 -22.66 7.52
CA ALA A 104 0.09 -21.29 7.20
C ALA A 104 0.08 -20.96 5.69
N PRO A 105 -0.68 -21.73 4.87
CA PRO A 105 -0.75 -21.50 3.43
C PRO A 105 -1.27 -20.11 3.08
N GLU A 106 -2.12 -19.51 3.93
CA GLU A 106 -2.64 -18.15 3.72
C GLU A 106 -1.55 -17.09 3.83
N LEU A 107 -0.52 -17.30 4.67
CA LEU A 107 0.63 -16.40 4.75
C LEU A 107 1.44 -16.42 3.44
N LYS A 108 1.58 -17.60 2.84
CA LYS A 108 2.30 -17.78 1.57
C LYS A 108 1.54 -17.13 0.42
N ASP A 109 0.23 -17.39 0.29
CA ASP A 109 -0.63 -16.72 -0.71
C ASP A 109 -0.60 -15.20 -0.54
N GLN A 110 -0.73 -14.70 0.69
CA GLN A 110 -0.66 -13.26 0.96
C GLN A 110 0.69 -12.66 0.57
N PHE A 111 1.80 -13.34 0.90
CA PHE A 111 3.14 -12.90 0.55
C PHE A 111 3.33 -12.82 -0.97
N GLU A 112 2.90 -13.85 -1.71
CA GLU A 112 2.99 -13.90 -3.16
C GLU A 112 2.16 -12.80 -3.83
N ARG A 113 0.91 -12.58 -3.38
CA ARG A 113 0.05 -11.50 -3.88
C ARG A 113 0.65 -10.12 -3.62
N THR A 114 1.11 -9.90 -2.40
CA THR A 114 1.75 -8.63 -2.01
C THR A 114 3.01 -8.38 -2.86
N ARG A 115 3.84 -9.41 -3.04
CA ARG A 115 5.05 -9.35 -3.86
C ARG A 115 4.70 -9.05 -5.32
N ARG A 116 3.67 -9.68 -5.88
CA ARG A 116 3.22 -9.46 -7.27
C ARG A 116 2.77 -8.03 -7.47
N LEU A 117 1.90 -7.52 -6.60
CA LEU A 117 1.41 -6.14 -6.66
C LEU A 117 2.58 -5.15 -6.58
N TYR A 118 3.49 -5.35 -5.63
CA TYR A 118 4.68 -4.51 -5.47
C TYR A 118 5.58 -4.52 -6.71
N THR A 119 5.84 -5.70 -7.27
CA THR A 119 6.68 -5.87 -8.46
C THR A 119 6.06 -5.18 -9.69
N ASN A 120 4.74 -5.32 -9.87
CA ASN A 120 4.02 -4.69 -10.97
C ASN A 120 4.11 -3.16 -10.89
N GLN A 121 3.94 -2.58 -9.71
CA GLN A 121 4.03 -1.13 -9.52
C GLN A 121 5.45 -0.61 -9.78
N LEU A 122 6.48 -1.32 -9.31
CA LEU A 122 7.86 -0.97 -9.62
C LEU A 122 8.17 -1.02 -11.10
N ASN A 123 7.72 -2.06 -11.80
CA ASN A 123 7.91 -2.18 -13.25
C ASN A 123 7.24 -1.03 -14.00
N ARG A 124 6.04 -0.61 -13.57
CA ARG A 124 5.33 0.54 -14.15
C ARG A 124 6.11 1.84 -13.98
N VAL A 125 6.67 2.08 -12.79
CA VAL A 125 7.51 3.26 -12.54
C VAL A 125 8.75 3.23 -13.43
N LYS A 126 9.42 2.08 -13.56
CA LYS A 126 10.57 1.91 -14.45
C LYS A 126 10.23 2.21 -15.91
N LEU A 127 9.10 1.72 -16.41
CA LEU A 127 8.64 1.98 -17.79
C LEU A 127 8.38 3.47 -18.02
N ARG A 128 7.74 4.15 -17.06
CA ARG A 128 7.48 5.59 -17.15
C ARG A 128 8.77 6.41 -17.10
N MET A 129 9.76 5.99 -16.30
CA MET A 129 11.09 6.62 -16.26
C MET A 129 11.82 6.48 -17.60
N GLN A 130 11.67 5.35 -18.28
CA GLN A 130 12.26 5.13 -19.62
C GLN A 130 11.55 5.94 -20.70
N SER A 131 10.25 6.20 -20.55
CA SER A 131 9.44 6.99 -21.49
C SER A 131 9.60 8.51 -21.33
N ASN A 132 10.47 8.97 -20.42
CA ASN A 132 10.69 10.39 -20.08
C ASN A 132 9.40 11.15 -19.67
N GLU A 133 8.39 10.43 -19.15
CA GLU A 133 7.19 11.05 -18.58
C GLU A 133 7.49 11.62 -17.19
N ASP A 134 6.90 12.77 -16.87
CA ASP A 134 7.08 13.42 -15.57
C ASP A 134 6.31 12.65 -14.48
N ILE A 135 7.03 11.78 -13.77
CA ILE A 135 6.54 11.09 -12.59
C ILE A 135 6.77 12.05 -11.43
N GLY A 136 5.67 12.57 -10.86
CA GLY A 136 5.71 13.39 -9.65
C GLY A 136 6.49 12.74 -8.49
N PRO A 137 6.66 13.41 -7.34
CA PRO A 137 7.55 12.95 -6.26
C PRO A 137 7.15 11.56 -5.76
N SER A 138 7.93 10.54 -6.16
CA SER A 138 7.64 9.11 -5.93
C SER A 138 8.87 8.41 -5.37
N PHE A 139 8.71 7.67 -4.27
CA PHE A 139 9.81 6.92 -3.65
C PHE A 139 10.44 5.90 -4.61
N ALA A 140 9.61 5.28 -5.46
CA ALA A 140 10.07 4.25 -6.40
C ALA A 140 11.06 4.77 -7.46
N LYS A 141 11.18 6.10 -7.66
CA LYS A 141 12.20 6.70 -8.55
C LYS A 141 13.62 6.54 -7.99
N HIS A 142 13.75 6.39 -6.68
CA HIS A 142 15.03 6.37 -5.95
C HIS A 142 15.42 4.97 -5.46
N MET A 143 14.74 3.94 -5.95
CA MET A 143 14.88 2.55 -5.49
C MET A 143 15.44 1.65 -6.58
#